data_AF-A0A8J5CSN7-F1
#
_entry.id   AF-A0A8J5CSN7-F1
#
_cell.length_a   1.000
_cell.length_b   1.000
_cell.length_c   1.000
_cell.angle_alpha   90.00
_cell.angle_beta   90.00
_cell.angle_gamma   90.00
#
_symmetry.space_group_name_H-M   'P 1'
#
loop_
_entity.id
_entity.type
_entity.pdbx_description
1 polymer ?
#
loop_
_entity_poly.entity_id
_entity_poly.type
_entity_poly.pdbx_seq_one_letter_code
_entity_poly.pdbx_strand_id
1 'polypeptide(L)'
;MVIHELTTIGFSVGAGIVISSKKDELLRILEHFNLQVDNPVSILNQDMSRSFFNTTDPKILFKLFLKATQLQQLKDDYAELENTIHSSLKIIESRKECLPDLEREVELQRTNYQFSLSLREKGIKLRNLRHELTWAKVSHIFKIFSHLISLKHL
;
A
#
# COMPACT_ATOMS: atom_id res chain seq x y z
N MET A 1 8.07 -24.93 -44.32
CA MET A 1 7.53 -23.59 -44.00
C MET A 1 7.40 -23.54 -42.48
N VAL A 2 8.09 -22.58 -41.88
CA VAL A 2 8.54 -22.56 -40.48
C VAL A 2 7.34 -22.55 -39.51
N ILE A 3 7.32 -23.52 -38.60
CA ILE A 3 6.44 -23.60 -37.46
C ILE A 3 7.15 -22.88 -36.31
N HIS A 4 6.92 -21.58 -36.14
CA HIS A 4 7.21 -20.83 -34.91
C HIS A 4 6.59 -19.44 -35.07
N GLU A 5 5.39 -19.21 -34.52
CA GLU A 5 4.86 -17.89 -34.10
C GLU A 5 3.35 -17.98 -33.76
N LEU A 6 2.99 -18.67 -32.68
CA LEU A 6 1.64 -18.60 -32.10
C LEU A 6 1.72 -18.37 -30.60
N THR A 7 2.29 -17.23 -30.18
CA THR A 7 2.36 -16.86 -28.76
C THR A 7 1.93 -15.42 -28.48
N THR A 8 1.19 -14.80 -29.39
CA THR A 8 0.59 -13.48 -29.14
C THR A 8 -0.83 -13.45 -29.69
N ILE A 9 -1.82 -13.67 -28.82
CA ILE A 9 -3.22 -13.39 -29.13
C ILE A 9 -3.39 -11.87 -29.10
N GLY A 10 -3.25 -11.21 -30.26
CA GLY A 10 -3.48 -9.78 -30.43
C GLY A 10 -4.87 -9.51 -31.00
N PHE A 11 -5.53 -8.43 -30.59
CA PHE A 11 -6.82 -8.01 -31.12
C PHE A 11 -6.64 -6.89 -32.16
N SER A 12 -7.25 -7.07 -33.34
CA SER A 12 -7.25 -6.08 -34.42
C SER A 12 -8.69 -5.74 -34.81
N VAL A 13 -9.00 -4.45 -34.94
CA VAL A 13 -10.24 -3.97 -35.57
C VAL A 13 -9.89 -3.57 -37.00
N GLY A 14 -10.66 -4.07 -37.97
CA GLY A 14 -10.69 -3.68 -39.39
C GLY A 14 -9.39 -3.15 -40.02
N ALA A 15 -8.80 -3.92 -40.94
CA ALA A 15 -7.58 -3.61 -41.71
C ALA A 15 -6.22 -3.91 -41.03
N GLY A 16 -6.19 -4.87 -40.09
CA GLY A 16 -4.93 -5.44 -39.58
C GLY A 16 -4.12 -4.52 -38.65
N ILE A 17 -4.72 -3.42 -38.18
CA ILE A 17 -4.11 -2.54 -37.20
C ILE A 17 -4.24 -3.20 -35.82
N VAL A 18 -3.10 -3.57 -35.24
CA VAL A 18 -3.04 -4.13 -33.88
C VAL A 18 -3.18 -2.99 -32.88
N ILE A 19 -4.27 -2.99 -32.13
CA ILE A 19 -4.56 -1.95 -31.12
C ILE A 19 -3.82 -2.25 -29.82
N SER A 20 -3.73 -3.53 -29.42
CA SER A 20 -2.93 -3.97 -28.27
C SER A 20 -2.60 -5.46 -28.37
N SER A 21 -1.43 -5.82 -27.86
CA SER A 21 -0.94 -7.20 -27.70
C SER A 21 -0.97 -7.68 -26.25
N LYS A 22 -1.52 -6.88 -25.32
CA LYS A 22 -1.56 -7.21 -23.89
C LYS A 22 -2.80 -8.05 -23.57
N LYS A 23 -2.58 -9.28 -23.09
CA LYS A 23 -3.63 -10.21 -22.68
C LYS A 23 -4.58 -9.62 -21.63
N ASP A 24 -4.06 -8.89 -20.64
CA ASP A 24 -4.88 -8.30 -19.57
C ASP A 24 -5.84 -7.23 -20.09
N GLU A 25 -5.45 -6.49 -21.12
CA GLU A 25 -6.31 -5.48 -21.74
C GLU A 25 -7.45 -6.12 -22.52
N LEU A 26 -7.13 -7.20 -23.25
CA LEU A 26 -8.14 -8.02 -23.93
C LEU A 26 -9.12 -8.64 -22.92
N LEU A 27 -8.64 -9.20 -21.81
CA LEU A 27 -9.49 -9.76 -20.76
C LEU A 27 -10.42 -8.71 -20.16
N ARG A 28 -9.92 -7.51 -19.84
CA ARG A 28 -10.75 -6.40 -19.35
C ARG A 28 -11.84 -5.98 -20.33
N ILE A 29 -11.55 -5.97 -21.63
CA ILE A 29 -12.55 -5.66 -22.67
C ILE A 29 -13.59 -6.78 -22.75
N LEU A 30 -13.16 -8.04 -22.74
CA LEU A 30 -14.07 -9.20 -22.75
C LEU A 30 -15.00 -9.19 -21.53
N GLU A 31 -14.47 -8.90 -20.34
CA GLU A 31 -15.24 -8.71 -19.11
C GLU A 31 -16.23 -7.54 -19.24
N HIS A 32 -15.78 -6.39 -19.74
CA HIS A 32 -16.64 -5.21 -19.90
C HIS A 32 -17.86 -5.47 -20.80
N PHE A 33 -17.69 -6.26 -21.86
CA PHE A 33 -18.76 -6.61 -22.78
C PHE A 33 -19.44 -7.95 -22.47
N ASN A 34 -19.11 -8.60 -21.35
CA ASN A 34 -19.59 -9.94 -20.98
C ASN A 34 -19.41 -10.98 -22.10
N LEU A 35 -18.32 -10.89 -22.86
CA LEU A 35 -18.01 -11.81 -23.97
C LEU A 35 -17.33 -13.07 -23.45
N GLN A 36 -18.10 -14.16 -23.42
CA GLN A 36 -17.64 -15.46 -22.90
C GLN A 36 -17.00 -16.31 -24.00
N VAL A 37 -15.77 -15.98 -24.36
CA VAL A 37 -15.03 -16.69 -25.42
C VAL A 37 -14.66 -18.12 -25.03
N ASP A 38 -14.56 -18.41 -23.72
CA ASP A 38 -14.19 -19.72 -23.19
C ASP A 38 -15.39 -20.64 -22.91
N ASN A 39 -16.63 -20.14 -23.10
CA ASN A 39 -17.83 -20.96 -22.96
C ASN A 39 -18.01 -21.83 -24.23
N PRO A 40 -17.83 -23.16 -24.14
CA PRO A 40 -17.92 -24.04 -25.31
C PRO A 40 -19.32 -24.08 -25.92
N VAL A 41 -20.34 -23.59 -25.21
CA VAL A 41 -21.72 -23.45 -25.72
C VAL A 41 -21.94 -22.11 -26.42
N SER A 42 -21.20 -21.05 -26.05
CA SER A 42 -21.25 -19.74 -26.74
C SER A 42 -20.35 -19.70 -27.98
N ILE A 43 -19.19 -20.38 -27.94
CA ILE A 43 -18.29 -20.52 -29.09
C ILE A 43 -17.96 -22.00 -29.29
N LEU A 44 -18.67 -22.62 -30.23
CA LEU A 44 -18.50 -24.03 -30.56
C LEU A 44 -17.35 -24.21 -31.57
N ASN A 45 -16.15 -24.40 -31.05
CA ASN A 45 -14.97 -24.79 -31.84
C ASN A 45 -15.21 -26.15 -32.54
N GLN A 46 -14.64 -26.35 -33.74
CA GLN A 46 -14.75 -27.59 -34.54
C GLN A 46 -14.31 -28.88 -33.81
N ASP A 47 -13.28 -28.81 -32.97
CA ASP A 47 -12.81 -29.91 -32.12
C ASP A 47 -13.74 -30.11 -30.92
N MET A 48 -14.25 -29.03 -30.33
CA MET A 48 -15.22 -29.11 -29.23
C MET A 48 -16.56 -29.68 -29.69
N SER A 49 -17.01 -29.34 -30.91
CA SER A 49 -18.23 -29.89 -31.52
C SER A 49 -18.06 -31.37 -31.82
N ARG A 50 -16.94 -31.79 -32.40
CA ARG A 50 -16.62 -33.21 -32.59
C ARG A 50 -16.61 -33.97 -31.27
N SER A 51 -15.99 -33.40 -30.23
CA SER A 51 -15.96 -34.01 -28.90
C SER A 51 -17.36 -34.05 -28.26
N PHE A 52 -18.19 -33.03 -28.47
CA PHE A 52 -19.57 -32.97 -28.00
C PHE A 52 -20.47 -34.04 -28.64
N PHE A 53 -20.39 -34.22 -29.97
CA PHE A 53 -21.22 -35.19 -30.69
C PHE A 53 -20.70 -36.63 -30.61
N ASN A 54 -19.39 -36.84 -30.45
CA ASN A 54 -18.79 -38.18 -30.40
C ASN A 54 -18.60 -38.74 -28.99
N THR A 55 -18.84 -37.94 -27.94
CA THR A 55 -18.67 -38.40 -26.55
C THR A 55 -20.01 -38.76 -25.91
N THR A 56 -20.15 -40.02 -25.53
CA THR A 56 -21.27 -40.52 -24.71
C THR A 56 -20.92 -40.64 -23.21
N ASP A 57 -19.70 -40.26 -22.79
CA ASP A 57 -19.30 -40.29 -21.38
C ASP A 57 -20.08 -39.23 -20.56
N PRO A 58 -20.91 -39.65 -19.60
CA PRO A 58 -21.67 -38.73 -18.74
C PRO A 58 -20.79 -37.74 -17.97
N LYS A 59 -19.55 -38.10 -17.64
CA LYS A 59 -18.62 -37.22 -16.90
C LYS A 59 -18.17 -36.02 -17.73
N ILE A 60 -17.95 -36.24 -19.01
CA ILE A 60 -17.53 -35.17 -19.94
C ILE A 60 -18.70 -34.23 -20.20
N LEU A 61 -19.91 -34.78 -20.39
CA LEU A 61 -21.12 -33.99 -20.54
C LEU A 61 -21.40 -33.14 -19.29
N PHE A 62 -21.23 -33.70 -18.09
CA PHE A 62 -21.36 -32.97 -16.84
C PHE A 62 -20.35 -31.82 -16.71
N LYS A 63 -19.08 -32.05 -17.09
CA LYS A 63 -18.06 -31.00 -17.09
C LYS A 63 -18.36 -29.89 -18.10
N LEU A 64 -18.88 -30.25 -19.28
CA LEU A 64 -19.33 -29.28 -20.29
C LEU A 64 -20.50 -28.46 -19.78
N PHE A 65 -21.47 -29.08 -19.12
CA PHE A 65 -22.59 -28.38 -18.48
C PHE A 65 -22.11 -27.40 -17.41
N LEU A 66 -21.20 -27.82 -16.52
CA LEU A 66 -20.65 -26.96 -15.46
C LEU A 66 -19.86 -25.77 -16.03
N LYS A 67 -19.13 -25.96 -17.13
CA LYS A 67 -18.45 -24.86 -17.83
C LYS A 67 -19.45 -23.93 -18.53
N ALA A 68 -20.43 -24.50 -19.22
CA ALA A 68 -21.42 -23.73 -19.99
C ALA A 68 -22.31 -22.86 -19.10
N THR A 69 -22.65 -23.36 -17.92
CA THR A 69 -23.42 -22.65 -16.90
C THR A 69 -22.55 -21.81 -15.97
N GLN A 70 -21.23 -21.77 -16.20
CA GLN A 70 -20.23 -21.06 -15.38
C GLN A 70 -20.18 -21.48 -13.90
N LEU A 71 -20.86 -22.57 -13.51
CA LEU A 71 -20.85 -23.09 -12.15
C LEU A 71 -19.45 -23.52 -11.70
N GLN A 72 -18.60 -23.96 -12.64
CA GLN A 72 -17.21 -24.28 -12.33
C GLN A 72 -16.42 -23.03 -11.94
N GLN A 73 -16.56 -21.95 -12.71
CA GLN A 73 -15.88 -20.68 -12.42
C GLN A 73 -16.34 -20.13 -11.08
N LEU A 74 -17.65 -20.08 -10.83
CA LEU A 74 -18.21 -19.60 -9.57
C LEU A 74 -17.70 -20.40 -8.35
N LYS A 75 -17.50 -21.71 -8.50
CA LYS A 75 -16.91 -22.56 -7.46
C LYS A 75 -15.45 -22.19 -7.20
N ASP A 76 -14.67 -22.00 -8.26
CA ASP A 76 -13.25 -21.67 -8.15
C ASP A 76 -13.07 -20.26 -7.54
N ASP A 77 -13.89 -19.30 -7.97
CA ASP A 77 -13.96 -17.94 -7.42
C ASP A 77 -14.31 -17.96 -5.92
N TYR A 78 -15.26 -18.81 -5.51
CA TYR A 78 -15.63 -18.94 -4.09
C TYR A 78 -14.46 -19.45 -3.24
N ALA A 79 -13.71 -20.43 -3.74
CA ALA A 79 -12.53 -20.94 -3.06
C ALA A 79 -11.41 -19.88 -2.96
N GLU A 80 -11.22 -19.09 -4.01
CA GLU A 80 -10.28 -17.96 -3.99
C GLU A 80 -10.71 -16.86 -3.01
N LEU A 81 -12.01 -16.54 -2.97
CA LEU A 81 -12.57 -15.58 -2.03
C LEU A 81 -12.39 -16.03 -0.58
N GLU A 82 -12.62 -17.31 -0.28
CA GLU A 82 -12.40 -17.86 1.05
C GLU A 82 -10.93 -17.72 1.50
N ASN A 83 -9.98 -18.03 0.61
CA ASN A 83 -8.56 -17.83 0.86
C ASN A 83 -8.20 -16.34 1.05
N THR A 84 -8.80 -15.47 0.24
CA THR A 84 -8.60 -14.01 0.32
C THR A 84 -9.13 -13.45 1.63
N ILE A 85 -10.29 -13.90 2.08
CA ILE A 85 -10.87 -13.52 3.38
C ILE A 85 -9.96 -14.00 4.50
N HIS A 86 -9.55 -15.27 4.47
CA HIS A 86 -8.70 -15.85 5.50
C HIS A 86 -7.35 -15.12 5.63
N SER A 87 -6.67 -14.88 4.51
CA SER A 87 -5.41 -14.12 4.48
C SER A 87 -5.58 -12.68 4.95
N SER A 88 -6.67 -12.01 4.55
CA SER A 88 -6.98 -10.64 4.99
C SER A 88 -7.21 -10.57 6.50
N LEU A 89 -7.95 -11.52 7.07
CA LEU A 89 -8.18 -11.61 8.52
C LEU A 89 -6.86 -11.80 9.27
N LYS A 90 -5.97 -12.67 8.79
CA LYS A 90 -4.65 -12.87 9.37
C LYS A 90 -3.79 -11.60 9.36
N ILE A 91 -3.86 -10.83 8.26
CA ILE A 91 -3.17 -9.53 8.18
C ILE A 91 -3.75 -8.55 9.21
N ILE A 92 -5.07 -8.48 9.34
CA ILE A 92 -5.74 -7.62 10.33
C ILE A 92 -5.31 -7.98 11.74
N GLU A 93 -5.26 -9.27 12.07
CA GLU A 93 -4.85 -9.76 13.38
C GLU A 93 -3.39 -9.40 13.68
N SER A 94 -2.46 -9.70 12.77
CA SER A 94 -1.05 -9.33 12.94
C SER A 94 -0.83 -7.81 13.11
N ARG A 95 -1.60 -6.98 12.40
CA ARG A 95 -1.52 -5.52 12.55
C ARG A 95 -2.07 -5.05 13.90
N LYS A 96 -3.13 -5.69 14.39
CA LYS A 96 -3.67 -5.41 15.73
C LYS A 96 -2.67 -5.80 16.82
N GLU A 97 -1.95 -6.90 16.66
CA GLU A 97 -0.91 -7.33 17.60
C GLU A 97 0.27 -6.34 17.65
N CYS A 98 0.67 -5.75 16.52
CA CYS A 98 1.76 -4.77 16.46
C CYS A 98 1.35 -3.36 16.95
N LEU A 99 0.05 -3.06 17.03
CA LEU A 99 -0.44 -1.71 17.34
C LEU A 99 0.00 -1.19 18.73
N PRO A 100 -0.08 -1.99 19.82
CA PRO A 100 0.31 -1.55 21.15
C PRO A 100 1.80 -1.24 21.28
N ASP A 101 2.66 -1.97 20.57
CA ASP A 101 4.10 -1.67 20.52
C ASP A 101 4.35 -0.31 19.88
N LEU A 102 3.66 -0.02 18.77
CA LEU A 102 3.78 1.24 18.07
C LEU A 102 3.25 2.41 18.90
N GLU A 103 2.12 2.23 19.60
CA GLU A 103 1.58 3.22 20.54
C GLU A 103 2.56 3.51 21.68
N ARG A 104 3.20 2.48 22.25
CA ARG A 104 4.25 2.65 23.26
C ARG A 104 5.43 3.45 22.75
N GLU A 105 5.88 3.18 21.53
CA GLU A 105 7.00 3.91 20.92
C GLU A 105 6.63 5.39 20.71
N VAL A 106 5.41 5.67 20.24
CA VAL A 106 4.93 7.05 20.06
C VAL A 106 4.91 7.81 21.39
N GLU A 107 4.42 7.20 22.47
CA GLU A 107 4.41 7.85 23.78
C GLU A 107 5.83 8.03 24.35
N LEU A 108 6.74 7.08 24.14
CA LEU A 108 8.16 7.24 24.51
C LEU A 108 8.79 8.44 23.77
N GLN A 109 8.59 8.54 22.45
CA GLN A 109 9.13 9.66 21.69
C GLN A 109 8.50 11.00 22.11
N ARG A 110 7.20 11.00 22.43
CA ARG A 110 6.52 12.19 22.96
C ARG A 110 7.13 12.64 24.29
N THR A 111 7.37 11.73 25.22
CA THR A 111 7.97 12.07 26.53
C THR A 111 9.40 12.60 26.36
N ASN A 112 10.21 11.97 25.50
CA ASN A 112 11.56 12.45 25.18
C ASN A 112 11.55 13.85 24.55
N TYR A 113 10.61 14.11 23.65
CA TYR A 113 10.44 15.42 23.05
C TYR A 113 10.09 16.49 24.09
N GLN A 114 9.12 16.21 24.97
CA GLN A 114 8.75 17.12 26.06
C GLN A 114 9.92 17.38 27.02
N PHE A 115 10.69 16.33 27.34
CA PHE A 115 11.90 16.47 28.15
C PHE A 115 12.93 17.41 27.48
N SER A 116 13.17 17.24 26.19
CA SER A 116 14.06 18.11 25.40
C SER A 116 13.62 19.57 25.41
N LEU A 117 12.31 19.85 25.26
CA LEU A 117 11.76 21.20 25.39
C LEU A 117 12.02 21.78 26.78
N SER A 118 11.79 21.01 27.84
CA SER A 118 12.05 21.45 29.22
C SER A 118 13.52 21.77 29.46
N LEU A 119 14.44 20.99 28.88
CA LEU A 119 15.89 21.25 28.95
C LEU A 119 16.25 22.54 28.23
N ARG A 120 15.67 22.79 27.05
CA ARG A 120 15.88 24.02 26.30
C ARG A 120 15.44 25.25 27.10
N GLU A 121 14.27 25.20 27.74
CA GLU A 121 13.79 26.28 28.60
C GLU A 121 14.73 26.55 29.78
N LYS A 122 15.17 25.48 30.46
CA LYS A 122 16.15 25.61 31.56
C LYS A 122 17.47 26.21 31.06
N GLY A 123 17.92 25.85 29.86
CA GLY A 123 19.10 26.42 29.21
C GLY A 123 18.96 27.92 28.95
N ILE A 124 17.79 28.37 28.48
CA ILE A 124 17.49 29.80 28.29
C ILE A 124 17.52 30.54 29.63
N LYS A 125 16.88 29.99 30.67
CA LYS A 125 16.89 30.57 32.03
C LYS A 125 18.32 30.70 32.56
N LEU A 126 19.13 29.65 32.45
CA LEU A 126 20.54 29.68 32.88
C LEU A 126 21.35 30.77 32.17
N ARG A 127 21.13 30.96 30.86
CA ARG A 127 21.79 32.04 30.10
C ARG A 127 21.39 33.41 30.62
N ASN A 128 20.11 33.63 30.89
CA ASN A 128 19.63 34.91 31.41
C ASN A 128 20.20 35.20 32.82
N LEU A 129 20.20 34.21 33.72
CA LEU A 129 20.83 34.36 35.04
C LEU A 129 22.32 34.68 34.95
N ARG A 130 23.04 34.11 33.97
CA ARG A 130 24.46 34.45 33.73
C ARG A 130 24.63 35.90 33.26
N HIS A 131 23.74 36.39 32.41
CA HIS A 131 23.74 37.80 32.00
C HIS A 131 23.47 38.71 33.20
N GLU A 132 22.45 38.41 34.01
CA GLU A 132 22.13 39.16 35.23
C GLU A 132 23.29 39.20 36.22
N LEU A 133 23.96 38.05 36.45
CA LEU A 133 25.16 37.98 37.28
C LEU A 133 26.27 38.90 36.75
N THR A 134 26.48 38.91 35.43
CA THR A 134 27.51 39.74 34.79
C THR A 134 27.18 41.23 34.96
N TRP A 135 25.92 41.63 34.74
CA TRP A 135 25.45 42.99 34.95
C TRP A 135 25.54 43.43 36.42
N ALA A 136 25.22 42.54 37.37
CA ALA A 136 25.35 42.83 38.80
C ALA A 136 26.82 43.11 39.17
N LYS A 137 27.76 42.32 38.63
CA LYS A 137 29.20 42.57 38.81
C LYS A 137 29.63 43.94 38.25
N VAL A 138 29.20 44.27 37.03
CA VAL A 138 29.49 45.58 36.41
C VAL A 138 28.91 46.73 37.24
N SER A 139 27.66 46.61 37.69
CA SER A 139 26.99 47.61 38.54
C SER A 139 27.72 47.81 39.87
N HIS A 140 28.15 46.72 40.52
CA HIS A 140 28.93 46.77 41.74
C HIS A 140 30.27 47.50 41.54
N ILE A 141 30.99 47.17 40.46
CA ILE A 141 32.24 47.85 40.09
C ILE A 141 31.99 49.34 39.83
N PHE A 142 30.97 49.69 39.05
CA PHE A 142 30.61 51.07 38.75
C PHE A 142 30.31 51.88 40.02
N LYS A 143 29.59 51.28 40.98
CA LYS A 143 29.29 51.90 42.28
C LYS A 143 30.56 52.19 43.09
N ILE A 144 31.53 51.27 43.10
CA ILE A 144 32.84 51.50 43.74
C ILE A 144 33.58 52.65 43.06
N PHE A 145 33.65 52.65 41.72
CA PHE A 145 34.31 53.72 40.97
C PHE A 145 33.67 55.09 41.24
N SER A 146 32.34 55.18 41.25
CA SER A 146 31.62 56.42 41.59
C SER A 146 31.98 56.90 42.99
N HIS A 147 32.03 56.01 43.98
CA HIS A 147 32.41 56.38 45.35
C HIS A 147 33.84 56.92 45.43
N LEU A 148 34.79 56.29 44.72
CA LEU A 148 36.19 56.76 44.66
C LEU A 148 36.35 58.11 43.97
N ILE A 149 35.56 58.38 42.92
CA ILE A 149 35.56 59.68 42.23
C ILE A 149 35.01 60.78 43.14
N SER A 150 33.93 60.50 43.87
CA SER A 150 33.36 61.45 44.84
C SER A 150 34.31 61.77 46.00
N LEU A 151 35.11 60.80 46.46
CA LEU A 151 36.14 61.01 47.49
C LEU A 151 37.37 61.78 47.00
N LYS A 152 37.67 61.76 45.69
CA LYS A 152 38.78 62.51 45.08
C LYS A 152 38.43 63.97 44.76
N HIS A 153 37.15 64.32 44.77
CA HIS A 153 36.65 65.68 44.53
C HIS A 153 36.32 66.45 45.83
N LEU A 154 36.49 65.82 47.00
CA LEU A 154 36.65 66.50 48.30
C LEU A 154 38.14 66.76 48.57
#